data_AF-A0A2I0IEF4-F1
#
_entry.id   AF-A0A2I0IEF4-F1
#
_cell.length_a   1.000
_cell.length_b   1.000
_cell.length_c   1.000
_cell.angle_alpha   90.00
_cell.angle_beta   90.00
_cell.angle_gamma   90.00
#
_symmetry.space_group_name_H-M   'P 1'
#
loop_
_entity.id
_entity.type
_entity.pdbx_description
1 polymer ?
#
loop_
_entity_poly.entity_id
_entity_poly.type
_entity_poly.pdbx_seq_one_letter_code
_entity_poly.pdbx_strand_id
1 'polypeptide(L)'
;MSDFLAAGLIVDIEVGLGPAGELRYPSYPANQGWVFPGIGEFQCYDKYLKADFKEAATKASHPEWELPDHAGDYNGTPESTKFFMPNGTYLSKKGKFFLTWYSNKLLSHGDQILDEANRIFLGCRVRLAAKVAGIHWWCKDDSHAAELTSGFYNLGDRDGYRPIARMLSRHYAIFNFTCLEMRDSEQSAAAKSGPQELVQQVLSGGWRENIEVAGENALPRYDRTAYNQILLNARPNGVNKNGQPKLKMYGATYLRLSDDLMDTENFRIFKTFVKKMHADQDYCSDPRKYGQEIGPLERSKPQIPIEELMEATKPMKPFPWDEKTDMSIGGALANFLDKLIAQITSVFK
;
A
#
# COMPACT_ATOMS: atom_id res chain seq x y z
N MET A 1 0.53 -29.12 -2.42
CA MET A 1 0.54 -27.85 -1.65
C MET A 1 1.26 -28.03 -0.31
N SER A 2 0.89 -29.00 0.52
CA SER A 2 1.57 -29.27 1.81
C SER A 2 3.04 -29.65 1.65
N ASP A 3 3.39 -30.38 0.59
CA ASP A 3 4.76 -30.67 0.16
C ASP A 3 5.56 -29.40 -0.17
N PHE A 4 4.98 -28.45 -0.91
CA PHE A 4 5.62 -27.16 -1.21
C PHE A 4 5.80 -26.28 0.03
N LEU A 5 4.83 -26.30 0.95
CA LEU A 5 4.93 -25.62 2.26
C LEU A 5 6.04 -26.23 3.12
N ALA A 6 6.10 -27.57 3.20
CA ALA A 6 7.13 -28.28 3.95
C ALA A 6 8.54 -28.08 3.37
N ALA A 7 8.63 -27.96 2.04
CA ALA A 7 9.88 -27.67 1.32
C ALA A 7 10.34 -26.20 1.46
N GLY A 8 9.51 -25.31 2.02
CA GLY A 8 9.83 -23.89 2.13
C GLY A 8 9.83 -23.13 0.80
N LEU A 9 9.12 -23.66 -0.22
CA LEU A 9 8.99 -23.00 -1.52
C LEU A 9 8.12 -21.74 -1.44
N ILE A 10 7.07 -21.81 -0.62
CA ILE A 10 6.14 -20.71 -0.40
C ILE A 10 6.64 -19.94 0.81
N VAL A 11 6.96 -18.65 0.62
CA VAL A 11 7.50 -17.78 1.67
C VAL A 11 6.40 -16.98 2.39
N ASP A 12 5.34 -16.63 1.67
CA ASP A 12 4.18 -15.95 2.22
C ASP A 12 2.88 -16.38 1.52
N ILE A 13 1.77 -16.13 2.21
CA ILE A 13 0.40 -16.24 1.70
C ILE A 13 -0.20 -14.84 1.74
N GLU A 14 -0.27 -14.20 0.58
CA GLU A 14 -1.04 -12.97 0.42
C GLU A 14 -2.53 -13.28 0.36
N VAL A 15 -3.26 -12.87 1.39
CA VAL A 15 -4.69 -13.12 1.52
C VAL A 15 -5.45 -12.01 0.78
N GLY A 16 -6.20 -12.39 -0.25
CA GLY A 16 -7.03 -11.46 -1.00
C GLY A 16 -8.21 -10.95 -0.17
N LEU A 17 -8.33 -9.63 0.00
CA LEU A 17 -9.31 -8.98 0.88
C LEU A 17 -10.30 -8.05 0.14
N GLY A 18 -10.35 -8.14 -1.19
CA GLY A 18 -11.19 -7.27 -2.00
C GLY A 18 -10.78 -7.21 -3.48
N PRO A 19 -11.21 -6.16 -4.20
CA PRO A 19 -10.89 -5.98 -5.62
C PRO A 19 -9.37 -5.96 -5.84
N ALA A 20 -8.90 -6.66 -6.87
CA ALA A 20 -7.47 -6.88 -7.14
C ALA A 20 -6.69 -7.53 -5.96
N GLY A 21 -7.39 -8.19 -5.03
CA GLY A 21 -6.81 -8.78 -3.82
C GLY A 21 -6.59 -7.78 -2.67
N GLU A 22 -6.89 -6.50 -2.87
CA GLU A 22 -6.57 -5.42 -1.94
C GLU A 22 -7.68 -5.22 -0.89
N LEU A 23 -7.31 -4.89 0.34
CA LEU A 23 -8.25 -4.51 1.39
C LEU A 23 -8.82 -3.12 1.12
N ARG A 24 -9.87 -3.05 0.30
CA ARG A 24 -10.57 -1.80 -0.04
C ARG A 24 -11.92 -2.06 -0.69
N TYR A 25 -12.68 -0.99 -0.89
CA TYR A 25 -13.85 -1.01 -1.74
C TYR A 25 -13.50 -0.83 -3.24
N PRO A 26 -14.37 -1.29 -4.18
CA PRO A 26 -14.21 -1.06 -5.62
C PRO A 26 -14.63 0.35 -6.05
N SER A 27 -14.07 1.39 -5.44
CA SER A 27 -14.50 2.80 -5.61
C SER A 27 -14.09 3.46 -6.94
N TYR A 28 -13.15 2.87 -7.68
CA TYR A 28 -12.65 3.37 -8.98
C TYR A 28 -12.74 2.31 -10.11
N PRO A 29 -13.94 1.77 -10.40
CA PRO A 29 -14.10 0.68 -11.36
C PRO A 29 -14.04 1.20 -12.81
N ALA A 30 -12.96 0.87 -13.53
CA ALA A 30 -12.80 1.25 -14.94
C ALA A 30 -13.95 0.75 -15.84
N ASN A 31 -14.54 -0.40 -15.53
CA ASN A 31 -15.69 -0.95 -16.25
C ASN A 31 -17.01 -0.19 -16.02
N GLN A 32 -17.06 0.77 -15.10
CA GLN A 32 -18.18 1.71 -14.94
C GLN A 32 -17.82 3.13 -15.36
N GLY A 33 -16.72 3.30 -16.11
CA GLY A 33 -16.34 4.59 -16.71
C GLY A 33 -15.56 5.52 -15.77
N TRP A 34 -15.08 5.03 -14.62
CA TRP A 34 -14.12 5.80 -13.83
C TRP A 34 -12.82 6.04 -14.63
N VAL A 35 -12.30 7.26 -14.56
CA VAL A 35 -11.04 7.67 -15.17
C VAL A 35 -10.22 8.46 -14.14
N PHE A 36 -8.94 8.15 -14.04
CA PHE A 36 -8.01 8.91 -13.19
C PHE A 36 -8.00 10.41 -13.59
N PRO A 37 -8.07 11.36 -12.63
CA PRO A 37 -8.03 11.19 -11.18
C PRO A 37 -9.41 11.35 -10.50
N GLY A 38 -10.50 10.78 -11.00
CA GLY A 38 -11.82 10.91 -10.37
C GLY A 38 -11.86 10.49 -8.89
N ILE A 39 -12.67 11.17 -8.07
CA ILE A 39 -12.79 10.88 -6.61
C ILE A 39 -13.33 9.48 -6.28
N GLY A 40 -13.97 8.80 -7.24
CA GLY A 40 -14.62 7.52 -7.02
C GLY A 40 -15.95 7.63 -6.27
N GLU A 41 -16.57 6.49 -5.97
CA GLU A 41 -17.85 6.45 -5.25
C GLU A 41 -17.78 5.52 -4.02
N PHE A 42 -18.64 5.79 -3.03
CA PHE A 42 -18.83 4.89 -1.89
C PHE A 42 -19.54 3.60 -2.34
N GLN A 43 -19.11 2.44 -1.83
CA GLN A 43 -19.63 1.14 -2.25
C GLN A 43 -20.35 0.40 -1.11
N CYS A 44 -21.28 1.09 -0.46
CA CYS A 44 -22.02 0.60 0.70
C CYS A 44 -23.56 0.54 0.51
N TYR A 45 -24.03 0.55 -0.74
CA TYR A 45 -25.46 0.65 -1.05
C TYR A 45 -26.16 -0.71 -1.22
N ASP A 46 -25.43 -1.83 -1.09
CA ASP A 46 -26.08 -3.14 -1.05
C ASP A 46 -26.98 -3.26 0.19
N LYS A 47 -27.95 -4.18 0.12
CA LYS A 47 -28.98 -4.32 1.15
C LYS A 47 -28.41 -4.67 2.54
N TYR A 48 -27.25 -5.31 2.62
CA TYR A 48 -26.65 -5.73 3.89
C TYR A 48 -25.93 -4.56 4.56
N LEU A 49 -25.03 -3.88 3.84
CA LEU A 49 -24.32 -2.71 4.36
C LEU A 49 -25.28 -1.55 4.67
N LYS A 50 -26.31 -1.35 3.86
CA LYS A 50 -27.35 -0.34 4.13
C LYS A 50 -28.13 -0.64 5.41
N ALA A 51 -28.53 -1.89 5.64
CA ALA A 51 -29.22 -2.30 6.85
C ALA A 51 -28.33 -2.16 8.09
N ASP A 52 -27.06 -2.56 7.98
CA ASP A 52 -26.06 -2.45 9.04
C ASP A 52 -25.81 -0.98 9.43
N PHE A 53 -25.62 -0.09 8.44
CA PHE A 53 -25.48 1.34 8.70
C PHE A 53 -26.71 1.90 9.42
N LYS A 54 -27.92 1.52 8.99
CA LYS A 54 -29.16 1.99 9.61
C LYS A 54 -29.27 1.56 11.07
N GLU A 55 -28.89 0.32 11.38
CA GLU A 55 -28.82 -0.17 12.75
C GLU A 55 -27.79 0.61 13.57
N ALA A 56 -26.58 0.81 13.04
CA ALA A 56 -25.52 1.56 13.71
C ALA A 56 -25.95 3.01 14.01
N ALA A 57 -26.57 3.68 13.03
CA ALA A 57 -27.10 5.03 13.18
C ALA A 57 -28.21 5.11 14.24
N THR A 58 -29.11 4.12 14.26
CA THR A 58 -30.17 4.02 15.28
C THR A 58 -29.58 3.84 16.69
N LYS A 59 -28.57 2.98 16.85
CA LYS A 59 -27.84 2.80 18.13
C LYS A 59 -27.10 4.06 18.58
N ALA A 60 -26.66 4.89 17.63
CA ALA A 60 -26.08 6.19 17.90
C ALA A 60 -27.12 7.30 18.18
N SER A 61 -28.40 6.94 18.36
CA SER A 61 -29.52 7.86 18.56
C SER A 61 -29.74 8.84 17.39
N HIS A 62 -29.37 8.41 16.19
CA HIS A 62 -29.56 9.15 14.94
C HIS A 62 -30.25 8.28 13.87
N PRO A 63 -31.47 7.74 14.14
CA PRO A 63 -32.19 6.90 13.20
C PRO A 63 -32.53 7.63 11.89
N GLU A 64 -32.48 8.96 11.84
CA GLU A 64 -32.68 9.76 10.64
C GLU A 64 -31.49 9.76 9.67
N TRP A 65 -30.31 9.28 10.09
CA TRP A 65 -29.15 9.27 9.21
C TRP A 65 -29.25 8.18 8.14
N GLU A 66 -29.12 8.63 6.90
CA GLU A 66 -28.99 7.80 5.70
C GLU A 66 -27.56 7.84 5.15
N LEU A 67 -27.22 6.85 4.32
CA LEU A 67 -25.98 6.83 3.54
C LEU A 67 -25.84 8.12 2.71
N PRO A 68 -24.61 8.53 2.31
CA PRO A 68 -24.42 9.71 1.47
C PRO A 68 -25.22 9.61 0.16
N ASP A 69 -25.93 10.67 -0.19
CA ASP A 69 -26.73 10.83 -1.42
C ASP A 69 -26.15 11.91 -2.36
N HIS A 70 -25.15 12.65 -1.88
CA HIS A 70 -24.53 13.78 -2.57
C HIS A 70 -22.99 13.74 -2.53
N ALA A 71 -22.42 12.52 -2.61
CA ALA A 71 -20.97 12.32 -2.63
C ALA A 71 -20.31 12.57 -4.00
N GLY A 72 -21.09 12.88 -5.04
CA GLY A 72 -20.62 13.02 -6.42
C GLY A 72 -20.77 11.72 -7.21
N ASP A 73 -20.14 11.70 -8.38
CA ASP A 73 -19.97 10.51 -9.23
C ASP A 73 -18.48 10.12 -9.32
N TYR A 74 -18.21 8.96 -9.93
CA TYR A 74 -16.85 8.43 -10.10
C TYR A 74 -15.81 9.45 -10.58
N ASN A 75 -16.18 10.36 -11.48
CA ASN A 75 -15.27 11.29 -12.16
C ASN A 75 -15.36 12.73 -11.63
N GLY A 76 -16.13 12.96 -10.57
CA GLY A 76 -16.21 14.24 -9.89
C GLY A 76 -14.87 14.68 -9.29
N THR A 77 -14.80 15.96 -8.94
CA THR A 77 -13.72 16.54 -8.12
C THR A 77 -14.25 16.87 -6.73
N PRO A 78 -13.40 16.94 -5.68
CA PRO A 78 -13.87 17.18 -4.32
C PRO A 78 -14.77 18.43 -4.21
N GLU A 79 -14.34 19.55 -4.79
CA GLU A 79 -15.05 20.83 -4.76
C GLU A 79 -16.39 20.84 -5.50
N SER A 80 -16.61 19.88 -6.42
CA SER A 80 -17.88 19.74 -7.15
C SER A 80 -18.97 19.03 -6.33
N THR A 81 -18.64 18.51 -5.14
CA THR A 81 -19.53 17.68 -4.33
C THR A 81 -19.86 18.32 -2.99
N LYS A 82 -21.12 18.19 -2.53
CA LYS A 82 -21.50 18.66 -1.18
C LYS A 82 -20.81 17.86 -0.06
N PHE A 83 -20.40 16.64 -0.35
CA PHE A 83 -19.75 15.79 0.64
C PHE A 83 -18.30 16.22 0.89
N PHE A 84 -17.50 16.41 -0.16
CA PHE A 84 -16.05 16.65 -0.07
C PHE A 84 -15.61 18.11 -0.23
N MET A 85 -16.49 19.04 -0.66
CA MET A 85 -16.13 20.46 -0.74
C MET A 85 -15.62 20.99 0.60
N PRO A 86 -14.86 22.12 0.62
CA PRO A 86 -14.43 22.74 1.87
C PRO A 86 -15.60 22.97 2.84
N ASN A 87 -15.43 22.58 4.11
CA ASN A 87 -16.50 22.57 5.13
C ASN A 87 -17.72 21.69 4.79
N GLY A 88 -17.53 20.70 3.91
CA GLY A 88 -18.56 19.80 3.42
C GLY A 88 -19.01 18.76 4.45
N THR A 89 -19.89 17.87 3.99
CA THR A 89 -20.54 16.87 4.85
C THR A 89 -19.54 15.96 5.56
N TYR A 90 -18.39 15.65 4.96
CA TYR A 90 -17.35 14.79 5.55
C TYR A 90 -16.83 15.26 6.92
N LEU A 91 -16.89 16.58 7.20
CA LEU A 91 -16.49 17.17 8.48
C LEU A 91 -17.63 17.25 9.51
N SER A 92 -18.88 17.05 9.09
CA SER A 92 -20.06 17.05 9.96
C SER A 92 -20.07 15.84 10.89
N LYS A 93 -20.88 15.89 11.97
CA LYS A 93 -21.09 14.74 12.87
C LYS A 93 -21.56 13.50 12.11
N LYS A 94 -22.50 13.66 11.17
CA LYS A 94 -23.01 12.58 10.31
C LYS A 94 -21.92 12.01 9.40
N GLY A 95 -21.15 12.88 8.74
CA GLY A 95 -20.08 12.46 7.83
C GLY A 95 -18.97 11.69 8.56
N LYS A 96 -18.50 12.21 9.70
CA LYS A 96 -17.49 11.54 10.54
C LYS A 96 -17.98 10.18 11.05
N PHE A 97 -19.24 10.10 11.46
CA PHE A 97 -19.85 8.83 11.85
C PHE A 97 -19.88 7.83 10.69
N PHE A 98 -20.34 8.27 9.52
CA PHE A 98 -20.39 7.44 8.31
C PHE A 98 -18.99 6.95 7.90
N LEU A 99 -18.00 7.84 7.81
CA LEU A 99 -16.63 7.47 7.41
C LEU A 99 -15.96 6.54 8.42
N THR A 100 -16.22 6.73 9.72
CA THR A 100 -15.77 5.80 10.78
C THR A 100 -16.42 4.43 10.60
N TRP A 101 -17.73 4.36 10.42
CA TRP A 101 -18.44 3.10 10.16
C TRP A 101 -17.91 2.40 8.90
N TYR A 102 -17.79 3.13 7.79
CA TYR A 102 -17.42 2.60 6.48
C TYR A 102 -16.00 2.04 6.44
N SER A 103 -15.05 2.75 7.05
CA SER A 103 -13.65 2.28 7.19
C SER A 103 -13.51 1.12 8.19
N ASN A 104 -14.26 1.13 9.29
CA ASN A 104 -14.22 0.05 10.29
C ASN A 104 -14.75 -1.29 9.73
N LYS A 105 -15.60 -1.28 8.70
CA LYS A 105 -15.98 -2.50 7.98
C LYS A 105 -14.78 -3.18 7.33
N LEU A 106 -13.85 -2.42 6.73
CA LEU A 106 -12.63 -3.00 6.18
C LEU A 106 -11.71 -3.55 7.27
N LEU A 107 -11.55 -2.84 8.39
CA LEU A 107 -10.74 -3.36 9.52
C LEU A 107 -11.29 -4.69 10.04
N SER A 108 -12.60 -4.76 10.25
CA SER A 108 -13.27 -5.99 10.74
C SER A 108 -13.20 -7.11 9.70
N HIS A 109 -13.37 -6.79 8.41
CA HIS A 109 -13.25 -7.74 7.31
C HIS A 109 -11.86 -8.36 7.23
N GLY A 110 -10.82 -7.51 7.27
CA GLY A 110 -9.42 -7.95 7.28
C GLY A 110 -9.08 -8.84 8.47
N ASP A 111 -9.44 -8.41 9.68
CA ASP A 111 -9.19 -9.16 10.93
C ASP A 111 -9.83 -10.56 10.89
N GLN A 112 -11.10 -10.65 10.49
CA GLN A 112 -11.84 -11.92 10.45
C GLN A 112 -11.25 -12.90 9.44
N ILE A 113 -10.92 -12.45 8.22
CA ILE A 113 -10.39 -13.34 7.18
C ILE A 113 -8.95 -13.76 7.51
N LEU A 114 -8.13 -12.84 8.02
CA LEU A 114 -6.76 -13.17 8.45
C LEU A 114 -6.76 -14.12 9.65
N ASP A 115 -7.76 -14.04 10.54
CA ASP A 115 -7.91 -14.99 11.63
C ASP A 115 -8.12 -16.43 11.10
N GLU A 116 -8.95 -16.61 10.07
CA GLU A 116 -9.17 -17.90 9.42
C GLU A 116 -7.93 -18.36 8.63
N ALA A 117 -7.27 -17.47 7.89
CA ALA A 117 -6.02 -17.78 7.20
C ALA A 117 -4.95 -18.27 8.19
N ASN A 118 -4.83 -17.61 9.34
CA ASN A 118 -3.92 -18.01 10.39
C ASN A 118 -4.25 -19.39 10.98
N ARG A 119 -5.55 -19.77 11.09
CA ARG A 119 -5.94 -21.14 11.50
C ARG A 119 -5.52 -22.19 10.47
N ILE A 120 -5.71 -21.89 9.19
CA ILE A 120 -5.40 -22.81 8.09
C ILE A 120 -3.89 -23.05 7.99
N PHE A 121 -3.08 -22.00 8.11
CA PHE A 121 -1.62 -22.07 7.95
C PHE A 121 -0.85 -22.18 9.27
N LEU A 122 -1.54 -22.46 10.38
CA LEU A 122 -0.93 -22.61 11.71
C LEU A 122 0.19 -23.66 11.68
N GLY A 123 1.38 -23.29 12.17
CA GLY A 123 2.56 -24.16 12.20
C GLY A 123 3.29 -24.32 10.86
N CYS A 124 2.74 -23.79 9.75
CA CYS A 124 3.46 -23.75 8.47
C CYS A 124 4.55 -22.67 8.51
N ARG A 125 5.67 -22.88 7.81
CA ARG A 125 6.78 -21.91 7.72
C ARG A 125 6.51 -20.86 6.64
N VAL A 126 5.45 -20.08 6.83
CA VAL A 126 5.01 -19.00 5.94
C VAL A 126 4.68 -17.75 6.72
N ARG A 127 4.76 -16.59 6.07
CA ARG A 127 4.15 -15.35 6.57
C ARG A 127 2.75 -15.18 5.98
N LEU A 128 1.86 -14.50 6.70
CA LEU A 128 0.65 -13.95 6.09
C LEU A 128 0.96 -12.56 5.55
N ALA A 129 0.30 -12.15 4.48
CA ALA A 129 0.37 -10.78 3.98
C ALA A 129 -1.03 -10.29 3.61
N ALA A 130 -1.24 -8.98 3.74
CA ALA A 130 -2.43 -8.30 3.27
C ALA A 130 -2.03 -7.12 2.41
N LYS A 131 -2.66 -7.01 1.24
CA LYS A 131 -2.37 -5.95 0.30
C LYS A 131 -3.27 -4.73 0.53
N VAL A 132 -2.68 -3.54 0.54
CA VAL A 132 -3.37 -2.25 0.69
C VAL A 132 -3.03 -1.36 -0.49
N ALA A 133 -4.05 -0.77 -1.10
CA ALA A 133 -3.91 0.05 -2.31
C ALA A 133 -3.33 1.44 -1.99
N GLY A 134 -2.47 1.94 -2.88
CA GLY A 134 -1.89 3.27 -2.83
C GLY A 134 -2.78 4.27 -3.55
N ILE A 135 -3.74 4.87 -2.85
CA ILE A 135 -4.67 5.83 -3.41
C ILE A 135 -4.05 7.23 -3.31
N HIS A 136 -3.20 7.54 -4.28
CA HIS A 136 -2.32 8.70 -4.23
C HIS A 136 -2.89 9.96 -4.88
N TRP A 137 -4.09 9.95 -5.46
CA TRP A 137 -4.74 11.15 -5.98
C TRP A 137 -5.68 11.74 -4.93
N TRP A 138 -5.81 13.07 -4.94
CA TRP A 138 -6.47 13.88 -3.91
C TRP A 138 -5.88 13.80 -2.49
N CYS A 139 -4.76 13.12 -2.26
CA CYS A 139 -4.12 13.11 -0.94
C CYS A 139 -3.44 14.44 -0.56
N LYS A 140 -3.26 15.37 -1.53
CA LYS A 140 -2.90 16.77 -1.26
C LYS A 140 -4.10 17.71 -1.19
N ASP A 141 -5.32 17.16 -1.25
CA ASP A 141 -6.56 17.88 -0.96
C ASP A 141 -6.99 17.60 0.49
N ASP A 142 -7.49 18.60 1.22
CA ASP A 142 -7.91 18.45 2.61
C ASP A 142 -9.00 17.37 2.81
N SER A 143 -9.74 17.01 1.75
CA SER A 143 -10.78 15.99 1.81
C SER A 143 -10.25 14.56 1.70
N HIS A 144 -9.07 14.34 1.09
CA HIS A 144 -8.55 13.01 0.74
C HIS A 144 -9.61 12.13 0.04
N ALA A 145 -10.46 12.73 -0.81
CA ALA A 145 -11.72 12.12 -1.26
C ALA A 145 -11.60 10.69 -1.80
N ALA A 146 -10.57 10.40 -2.61
CA ALA A 146 -10.37 9.06 -3.17
C ALA A 146 -9.95 8.02 -2.13
N GLU A 147 -9.17 8.40 -1.11
CA GLU A 147 -8.86 7.53 0.02
C GLU A 147 -10.16 7.21 0.79
N LEU A 148 -10.98 8.24 1.05
CA LEU A 148 -12.25 8.09 1.77
C LEU A 148 -13.23 7.16 1.05
N THR A 149 -13.44 7.32 -0.26
CA THR A 149 -14.34 6.45 -1.05
C THR A 149 -13.81 5.01 -1.13
N SER A 150 -12.49 4.83 -1.16
CA SER A 150 -11.82 3.52 -1.11
C SER A 150 -11.90 2.84 0.26
N GLY A 151 -12.35 3.56 1.30
CA GLY A 151 -12.53 3.08 2.66
C GLY A 151 -11.38 3.36 3.61
N PHE A 152 -10.34 4.08 3.15
CA PHE A 152 -9.26 4.57 3.99
C PHE A 152 -9.63 5.92 4.55
N TYR A 153 -10.07 5.95 5.82
CA TYR A 153 -10.43 7.21 6.47
C TYR A 153 -9.17 7.97 6.92
N ASN A 154 -8.39 8.41 5.94
CA ASN A 154 -7.17 9.19 6.12
C ASN A 154 -7.47 10.68 5.89
N LEU A 155 -6.99 11.54 6.77
CA LEU A 155 -7.07 13.00 6.69
C LEU A 155 -5.82 13.62 7.31
N GLY A 156 -5.59 14.92 7.11
CA GLY A 156 -4.45 15.63 7.72
C GLY A 156 -4.36 15.52 9.25
N ASP A 157 -5.49 15.32 9.94
CA ASP A 157 -5.58 15.16 11.40
C ASP A 157 -5.97 13.74 11.84
N ARG A 158 -6.04 12.77 10.92
CA ARG A 158 -6.45 11.39 11.19
C ARG A 158 -5.67 10.40 10.33
N ASP A 159 -4.85 9.55 10.96
CA ASP A 159 -4.16 8.47 10.27
C ASP A 159 -5.14 7.32 9.93
N GLY A 160 -5.37 7.11 8.63
CA GLY A 160 -6.26 6.07 8.11
C GLY A 160 -5.61 4.69 7.94
N TYR A 161 -4.28 4.61 7.95
CA TYR A 161 -3.54 3.39 7.60
C TYR A 161 -2.94 2.68 8.81
N ARG A 162 -2.52 3.43 9.84
CA ARG A 162 -1.94 2.85 11.05
C ARG A 162 -2.91 1.93 11.82
N PRO A 163 -4.24 2.17 11.86
CA PRO A 163 -5.19 1.17 12.37
C PRO A 163 -5.16 -0.15 11.60
N ILE A 164 -4.92 -0.13 10.28
CA ILE A 164 -4.75 -1.34 9.48
C ILE A 164 -3.48 -2.06 9.91
N ALA A 165 -2.35 -1.34 10.04
CA ALA A 165 -1.10 -1.92 10.54
C ALA A 165 -1.25 -2.54 11.93
N ARG A 166 -1.95 -1.87 12.86
CA ARG A 166 -2.25 -2.40 14.18
C ARG A 166 -3.10 -3.66 14.11
N MET A 167 -4.12 -3.70 13.26
CA MET A 167 -4.91 -4.91 13.00
C MET A 167 -4.03 -6.05 12.46
N LEU A 168 -3.12 -5.79 11.52
CA LEU A 168 -2.22 -6.83 11.00
C LEU A 168 -1.25 -7.38 12.06
N SER A 169 -0.89 -6.57 13.05
CA SER A 169 0.09 -6.93 14.09
C SER A 169 -0.30 -8.15 14.93
N ARG A 170 -1.60 -8.37 15.16
CA ARG A 170 -2.08 -9.55 15.88
C ARG A 170 -2.01 -10.85 15.07
N HIS A 171 -1.91 -10.76 13.75
CA HIS A 171 -1.83 -11.90 12.85
C HIS A 171 -0.40 -12.24 12.41
N TYR A 172 0.59 -11.46 12.87
CA TYR A 172 1.97 -11.53 12.37
C TYR A 172 2.04 -11.33 10.84
N ALA A 173 1.10 -10.55 10.30
CA ALA A 173 0.93 -10.34 8.87
C ALA A 173 1.80 -9.18 8.37
N ILE A 174 2.30 -9.32 7.15
CA ILE A 174 3.03 -8.29 6.42
C ILE A 174 2.03 -7.31 5.82
N PHE A 175 2.31 -6.02 5.95
CA PHE A 175 1.59 -4.96 5.23
C PHE A 175 2.22 -4.82 3.84
N ASN A 176 1.57 -5.31 2.78
CA ASN A 176 2.05 -5.14 1.41
C ASN A 176 1.40 -3.90 0.78
N PHE A 177 2.20 -2.89 0.41
CA PHE A 177 1.73 -1.61 -0.10
C PHE A 177 2.20 -1.31 -1.53
N THR A 178 1.37 -0.68 -2.36
CA THR A 178 1.72 -0.35 -3.75
C THR A 178 2.23 1.10 -3.92
N CYS A 179 2.52 1.51 -5.16
CA CYS A 179 3.04 2.84 -5.55
C CYS A 179 4.50 3.12 -5.15
N LEU A 180 5.31 2.09 -4.89
CA LEU A 180 6.70 2.28 -4.46
C LEU A 180 7.60 3.01 -5.48
N GLU A 181 7.21 3.04 -6.75
CA GLU A 181 7.99 3.58 -7.86
C GLU A 181 7.64 5.01 -8.24
N MET A 182 6.49 5.50 -7.79
CA MET A 182 5.92 6.77 -8.24
C MET A 182 6.61 7.97 -7.58
N ARG A 183 6.74 9.05 -8.34
CA ARG A 183 7.16 10.36 -7.83
C ARG A 183 6.07 11.39 -8.06
N ASP A 184 5.95 12.35 -7.16
CA ASP A 184 4.94 13.40 -7.24
C ASP A 184 5.07 14.22 -8.51
N SER A 185 6.32 14.47 -8.94
CA SER A 185 6.63 15.20 -10.17
C SER A 185 6.18 14.51 -11.45
N GLU A 186 5.84 13.22 -11.39
CA GLU A 186 5.31 12.45 -12.53
C GLU A 186 3.78 12.58 -12.63
N GLN A 187 3.13 13.24 -11.67
CA GLN A 187 1.68 13.33 -11.57
C GLN A 187 1.19 14.70 -12.04
N SER A 188 -0.02 14.74 -12.61
CA SER A 188 -0.62 16.02 -13.01
C SER A 188 -0.97 16.85 -11.76
N ALA A 189 -0.75 18.16 -11.82
CA ALA A 189 -1.10 19.07 -10.73
C ALA A 189 -2.61 19.04 -10.39
N ALA A 190 -3.45 18.82 -11.42
CA ALA A 190 -4.90 18.72 -11.27
C ALA A 190 -5.35 17.51 -10.41
N ALA A 191 -4.54 16.46 -10.32
CA ALA A 191 -4.87 15.28 -9.52
C ALA A 191 -4.63 15.48 -8.01
N LYS A 192 -4.01 16.60 -7.60
CA LYS A 192 -3.57 16.85 -6.21
C LYS A 192 -2.91 15.61 -5.58
N SER A 193 -1.98 15.04 -6.35
CA SER A 193 -1.42 13.72 -6.11
C SER A 193 -0.13 13.77 -5.28
N GLY A 194 0.03 12.83 -4.36
CA GLY A 194 1.14 12.75 -3.40
C GLY A 194 1.56 11.31 -3.07
N PRO A 195 2.02 10.52 -4.06
CA PRO A 195 2.46 9.15 -3.82
C PRO A 195 3.67 9.08 -2.88
N GLN A 196 4.59 10.04 -2.90
CA GLN A 196 5.79 9.98 -2.07
C GLN A 196 5.45 10.15 -0.58
N GLU A 197 4.63 11.14 -0.23
CA GLU A 197 4.21 11.35 1.15
C GLU A 197 3.31 10.21 1.65
N LEU A 198 2.45 9.67 0.78
CA LEU A 198 1.60 8.54 1.10
C LEU A 198 2.43 7.28 1.44
N VAL A 199 3.39 6.92 0.59
CA VAL A 199 4.31 5.79 0.86
C VAL A 199 5.07 6.01 2.17
N GLN A 200 5.54 7.24 2.42
CA GLN A 200 6.23 7.60 3.65
C GLN A 200 5.33 7.43 4.90
N GLN A 201 4.07 7.86 4.82
CA GLN A 201 3.08 7.71 5.88
C GLN A 201 2.84 6.22 6.19
N VAL A 202 2.52 5.43 5.17
CA VAL A 202 2.11 4.03 5.34
C VAL A 202 3.25 3.15 5.87
N LEU A 203 4.44 3.24 5.28
CA LEU A 203 5.63 2.52 5.74
C LEU A 203 5.99 2.90 7.18
N SER A 204 5.95 4.20 7.49
CA SER A 204 6.19 4.67 8.85
C SER A 204 5.16 4.12 9.83
N GLY A 205 3.87 4.11 9.48
CA GLY A 205 2.81 3.54 10.29
C GLY A 205 3.04 2.06 10.60
N GLY A 206 3.39 1.26 9.58
CA GLY A 206 3.73 -0.15 9.75
C GLY A 206 4.89 -0.38 10.71
N TRP A 207 6.02 0.31 10.51
CA TRP A 207 7.17 0.19 11.41
C TRP A 207 6.90 0.70 12.83
N ARG A 208 6.02 1.70 13.00
CA ARG A 208 5.61 2.20 14.33
C ARG A 208 4.76 1.19 15.10
N GLU A 209 3.95 0.40 14.40
CA GLU A 209 3.19 -0.71 14.99
C GLU A 209 4.03 -2.01 15.07
N ASN A 210 5.33 -1.93 14.77
CA ASN A 210 6.30 -3.04 14.82
C ASN A 210 5.91 -4.23 13.93
N ILE A 211 5.38 -3.95 12.74
CA ILE A 211 5.12 -4.97 11.72
C ILE A 211 6.06 -4.84 10.54
N GLU A 212 6.21 -5.95 9.82
CA GLU A 212 6.92 -5.99 8.55
C GLU A 212 6.11 -5.31 7.46
N VAL A 213 6.78 -4.50 6.62
CA VAL A 213 6.16 -3.81 5.49
C VAL A 213 6.87 -4.22 4.21
N ALA A 214 6.10 -4.69 3.23
CA ALA A 214 6.54 -5.01 1.88
C ALA A 214 5.85 -4.09 0.88
N GLY A 215 6.18 -4.21 -0.41
CA GLY A 215 5.47 -3.43 -1.40
C GLY A 215 5.71 -3.77 -2.85
N GLU A 216 5.01 -3.06 -3.72
CA GLU A 216 4.99 -3.28 -5.16
C GLU A 216 5.08 -1.96 -5.92
N ASN A 217 5.54 -2.01 -7.18
CA ASN A 217 5.25 -0.93 -8.10
C ASN A 217 3.80 -1.03 -8.60
N ALA A 218 3.13 0.11 -8.71
CA ALA A 218 1.73 0.17 -9.14
C ALA A 218 1.57 -0.02 -10.65
N LEU A 219 2.48 0.55 -11.45
CA LEU A 219 2.44 0.51 -12.91
C LEU A 219 3.73 -0.12 -13.48
N PRO A 220 3.67 -0.74 -14.69
CA PRO A 220 4.87 -1.25 -15.36
C PRO A 220 5.87 -0.11 -15.63
N ARG A 221 7.10 -0.26 -15.12
CA ARG A 221 8.18 0.73 -15.26
C ARG A 221 9.52 0.02 -15.45
N TYR A 222 10.26 0.40 -16.49
CA TYR A 222 11.56 -0.22 -16.83
C TYR A 222 12.74 0.74 -16.70
N ASP A 223 12.48 1.97 -16.25
CA ASP A 223 13.44 3.07 -16.21
C ASP A 223 14.13 3.22 -14.85
N ARG A 224 15.33 3.81 -14.88
CA ARG A 224 16.15 4.00 -13.67
C ARG A 224 15.50 4.87 -12.61
N THR A 225 14.63 5.80 -12.98
CA THR A 225 13.95 6.69 -12.04
C THR A 225 13.03 5.91 -11.12
N ALA A 226 12.17 5.05 -11.69
CA ALA A 226 11.29 4.16 -10.94
C ALA A 226 12.09 3.23 -10.00
N TYR A 227 13.11 2.56 -10.52
CA TYR A 227 13.94 1.66 -9.71
C TYR A 227 14.66 2.39 -8.56
N ASN A 228 15.19 3.59 -8.79
CA ASN A 228 15.82 4.40 -7.73
C ASN A 228 14.80 4.83 -6.67
N GLN A 229 13.55 5.10 -7.05
CA GLN A 229 12.48 5.43 -6.12
C GLN A 229 12.10 4.22 -5.25
N ILE A 230 11.97 3.03 -5.86
CA ILE A 230 11.76 1.77 -5.13
C ILE A 230 12.94 1.52 -4.16
N LEU A 231 14.18 1.70 -4.60
CA LEU A 231 15.37 1.52 -3.77
C LEU A 231 15.42 2.49 -2.58
N LEU A 232 14.97 3.73 -2.78
CA LEU A 232 14.83 4.71 -1.69
C LEU A 232 13.77 4.22 -0.70
N ASN A 233 12.60 3.83 -1.16
CA ASN A 233 11.53 3.34 -0.29
C ASN A 233 11.90 2.04 0.45
N ALA A 234 12.66 1.15 -0.19
CA ALA A 234 13.13 -0.10 0.41
C ALA A 234 14.07 0.13 1.60
N ARG A 235 14.88 1.18 1.56
CA ARG A 235 15.82 1.60 2.62
C ARG A 235 15.87 3.13 2.68
N PRO A 236 14.94 3.77 3.41
CA PRO A 236 14.77 5.22 3.35
C PRO A 236 15.91 6.01 3.97
N ASN A 237 16.78 5.36 4.74
CA ASN A 237 17.99 5.94 5.31
C ASN A 237 19.27 5.18 4.90
N GLY A 238 19.23 4.56 3.71
CA GLY A 238 20.35 3.87 3.10
C GLY A 238 20.80 2.58 3.78
N VAL A 239 21.98 2.10 3.38
CA VAL A 239 22.61 0.91 3.95
C VAL A 239 23.35 1.24 5.24
N ASN A 240 23.26 0.34 6.23
CA ASN A 240 24.08 0.42 7.43
C ASN A 240 25.31 -0.47 7.28
N LYS A 241 26.51 0.13 7.24
CA LYS A 241 27.78 -0.62 7.09
C LYS A 241 28.13 -1.46 8.32
N ASN A 242 27.53 -1.15 9.46
CA ASN A 242 27.85 -1.77 10.75
C ASN A 242 26.78 -2.77 11.21
N GLY A 243 25.77 -3.08 10.39
CA GLY A 243 24.71 -4.02 10.77
C GLY A 243 23.44 -3.86 9.94
N GLN A 244 22.29 -4.22 10.53
CA GLN A 244 21.00 -4.05 9.85
C GLN A 244 20.65 -2.56 9.72
N PRO A 245 20.06 -2.13 8.59
CA PRO A 245 19.47 -0.81 8.47
C PRO A 245 18.38 -0.62 9.53
N LYS A 246 18.23 0.61 10.04
CA LYS A 246 17.21 0.94 11.04
C LYS A 246 15.80 0.75 10.49
N LEU A 247 15.58 1.15 9.23
CA LEU A 247 14.33 1.01 8.51
C LEU A 247 14.65 0.29 7.20
N LYS A 248 13.95 -0.81 6.96
CA LYS A 248 14.11 -1.65 5.77
C LYS A 248 12.78 -2.31 5.47
N MET A 249 12.35 -2.28 4.23
CA MET A 249 11.21 -3.09 3.78
C MET A 249 11.55 -4.58 3.86
N TYR A 250 10.55 -5.40 4.18
CA TYR A 250 10.69 -6.85 4.23
C TYR A 250 10.94 -7.44 2.85
N GLY A 251 10.25 -6.93 1.83
CA GLY A 251 10.41 -7.38 0.45
C GLY A 251 9.78 -6.42 -0.53
N ALA A 252 10.07 -6.63 -1.81
CA ALA A 252 9.42 -5.92 -2.90
C ALA A 252 9.06 -6.89 -4.02
N THR A 253 7.84 -6.80 -4.53
CA THR A 253 7.35 -7.59 -5.67
C THR A 253 7.26 -6.68 -6.90
N TYR A 254 7.95 -7.07 -7.97
CA TYR A 254 7.97 -6.29 -9.20
C TYR A 254 6.85 -6.71 -10.16
N LEU A 255 6.01 -5.76 -10.56
CA LEU A 255 4.96 -5.90 -11.56
C LEU A 255 5.52 -5.49 -12.93
N ARG A 256 5.67 -6.38 -13.91
CA ARG A 256 5.46 -7.84 -13.94
C ARG A 256 6.45 -8.43 -14.95
N LEU A 257 6.75 -9.73 -14.83
CA LEU A 257 7.40 -10.46 -15.92
C LEU A 257 6.62 -10.29 -17.24
N SER A 258 7.32 -9.83 -18.28
CA SER A 258 6.78 -9.58 -19.61
C SER A 258 7.92 -9.68 -20.63
N ASP A 259 7.56 -9.75 -21.92
CA ASP A 259 8.56 -9.67 -23.00
C ASP A 259 9.30 -8.33 -22.97
N ASP A 260 8.61 -7.24 -22.63
CA ASP A 260 9.23 -5.92 -22.44
C ASP A 260 10.28 -5.91 -21.32
N LEU A 261 10.01 -6.57 -20.18
CA LEU A 261 11.00 -6.71 -19.11
C LEU A 261 12.23 -7.51 -19.58
N MET A 262 11.99 -8.53 -20.41
CA MET A 262 13.01 -9.44 -20.91
C MET A 262 13.78 -8.89 -22.12
N ASP A 263 13.39 -7.72 -22.65
CA ASP A 263 14.20 -6.99 -23.61
C ASP A 263 15.62 -6.77 -23.05
N THR A 264 16.61 -6.83 -23.94
CA THR A 264 18.02 -6.85 -23.53
C THR A 264 18.42 -5.60 -22.74
N GLU A 265 17.93 -4.42 -23.11
CA GLU A 265 18.24 -3.18 -22.41
C GLU A 265 17.53 -3.13 -21.06
N ASN A 266 16.22 -3.40 -21.05
CA ASN A 266 15.39 -3.37 -19.84
C ASN A 266 15.88 -4.38 -18.80
N PHE A 267 16.15 -5.62 -19.22
CA PHE A 267 16.61 -6.67 -18.32
C PHE A 267 18.00 -6.39 -17.74
N ARG A 268 18.87 -5.70 -18.50
CA ARG A 268 20.18 -5.25 -17.98
C ARG A 268 20.02 -4.19 -16.88
N ILE A 269 19.08 -3.25 -17.05
CA ILE A 269 18.77 -2.26 -16.03
C ILE A 269 18.15 -2.95 -14.81
N PHE A 270 17.19 -3.86 -15.02
CA PHE A 270 16.54 -4.64 -13.97
C PHE A 270 17.53 -5.48 -13.13
N LYS A 271 18.49 -6.16 -13.77
CA LYS A 271 19.57 -6.87 -13.06
C LYS A 271 20.38 -5.95 -12.14
N THR A 272 20.63 -4.71 -12.59
CA THR A 272 21.32 -3.71 -11.77
C THR A 272 20.46 -3.30 -10.57
N PHE A 273 19.15 -3.09 -10.80
CA PHE A 273 18.18 -2.83 -9.74
C PHE A 273 18.16 -3.96 -8.70
N VAL A 274 18.07 -5.23 -9.11
CA VAL A 274 18.11 -6.38 -8.21
C VAL A 274 19.41 -6.42 -7.40
N LYS A 275 20.56 -6.17 -8.06
CA LYS A 275 21.86 -6.10 -7.36
C LYS A 275 21.88 -4.99 -6.30
N LYS A 276 21.29 -3.82 -6.58
CA LYS A 276 21.16 -2.74 -5.59
C LYS A 276 20.15 -3.05 -4.49
N MET A 277 19.05 -3.75 -4.79
CA MET A 277 18.12 -4.25 -3.77
C MET A 277 18.84 -5.19 -2.80
N HIS A 278 19.75 -6.03 -3.29
CA HIS A 278 20.63 -6.92 -2.51
C HIS A 278 21.85 -6.22 -1.88
N ALA A 279 21.89 -4.89 -1.83
CA ALA A 279 23.01 -4.13 -1.27
C ALA A 279 24.38 -4.52 -1.88
N ASP A 280 24.42 -4.64 -3.22
CA ASP A 280 25.57 -5.06 -4.03
C ASP A 280 26.10 -6.48 -3.76
N GLN A 281 25.39 -7.27 -2.95
CA GLN A 281 25.69 -8.68 -2.74
C GLN A 281 25.15 -9.54 -3.89
N ASP A 282 25.79 -10.69 -4.11
CA ASP A 282 25.25 -11.72 -4.99
C ASP A 282 23.97 -12.33 -4.38
N TYR A 283 23.18 -13.02 -5.20
CA TYR A 283 21.97 -13.71 -4.74
C TYR A 283 22.30 -14.65 -3.57
N CYS A 284 21.57 -14.49 -2.47
CA CYS A 284 21.69 -15.33 -1.29
C CYS A 284 20.46 -16.25 -1.20
N SER A 285 20.64 -17.54 -1.45
CA SER A 285 19.55 -18.52 -1.39
C SER A 285 19.11 -18.87 0.03
N ASP A 286 19.86 -18.47 1.05
CA ASP A 286 19.59 -18.81 2.45
C ASP A 286 19.13 -17.56 3.23
N PRO A 287 17.82 -17.42 3.51
CA PRO A 287 17.26 -16.25 4.18
C PRO A 287 17.77 -16.01 5.60
N ARG A 288 18.32 -17.04 6.24
CA ARG A 288 18.93 -16.92 7.59
C ARG A 288 20.15 -16.00 7.57
N LYS A 289 20.89 -15.94 6.45
CA LYS A 289 22.10 -15.12 6.32
C LYS A 289 21.83 -13.62 6.30
N TYR A 290 20.60 -13.20 6.00
CA TYR A 290 20.20 -11.80 5.95
C TYR A 290 19.02 -11.47 6.89
N GLY A 291 18.76 -12.35 7.87
CA GLY A 291 17.81 -12.09 8.96
C GLY A 291 16.34 -12.22 8.58
N GLN A 292 16.01 -13.03 7.58
CA GLN A 292 14.63 -13.28 7.14
C GLN A 292 14.21 -14.75 7.30
N GLU A 293 14.74 -15.43 8.33
CA GLU A 293 14.27 -16.78 8.63
C GLU A 293 12.76 -16.80 8.93
N ILE A 294 12.05 -17.73 8.29
CA ILE A 294 10.61 -17.90 8.45
C ILE A 294 10.38 -19.08 9.40
N GLY A 295 10.04 -18.74 10.64
CA GLY A 295 9.60 -19.72 11.64
C GLY A 295 8.19 -20.24 11.35
N PRO A 296 7.76 -21.30 12.07
CA PRO A 296 6.36 -21.73 12.03
C PRO A 296 5.42 -20.59 12.42
N LEU A 297 4.36 -20.39 11.65
CA LEU A 297 3.34 -19.38 11.94
C LEU A 297 2.65 -19.71 13.27
N GLU A 298 2.67 -18.75 14.18
CA GLU A 298 1.98 -18.84 15.47
C GLU A 298 0.50 -18.49 15.32
N ARG A 299 -0.31 -18.90 16.30
CA ARG A 299 -1.72 -18.50 16.37
C ARG A 299 -1.81 -16.98 16.58
N SER A 300 -2.77 -16.35 15.90
CA SER A 300 -3.06 -14.92 16.10
C SER A 300 -3.28 -14.57 17.57
N LYS A 301 -2.81 -13.39 17.98
CA LYS A 301 -2.97 -12.85 19.34
C LYS A 301 -4.46 -12.66 19.71
N PRO A 302 -4.85 -12.32 20.95
CA PRO A 302 -6.25 -12.04 21.31
C PRO A 302 -6.82 -10.80 20.61
N GLN A 303 -8.08 -10.84 20.15
CA GLN A 303 -8.71 -9.79 19.32
C GLN A 303 -8.50 -8.39 19.91
N ILE A 304 -8.12 -7.44 19.07
CA ILE A 304 -7.92 -6.04 19.47
C ILE A 304 -9.28 -5.33 19.35
N PRO A 305 -9.83 -4.75 20.44
CA PRO A 305 -11.07 -3.99 20.36
C PRO A 305 -10.98 -2.82 19.38
N ILE A 306 -12.10 -2.47 18.75
CA ILE A 306 -12.11 -1.42 17.73
C ILE A 306 -11.68 -0.07 18.31
N GLU A 307 -12.01 0.20 19.58
CA GLU A 307 -11.62 1.43 20.30
C GLU A 307 -10.08 1.54 20.41
N GLU A 308 -9.39 0.43 20.66
CA GLU A 308 -7.93 0.37 20.72
C GLU A 308 -7.30 0.49 19.33
N LEU A 309 -7.96 -0.03 18.29
CA LEU A 309 -7.57 0.25 16.90
C LEU A 309 -7.72 1.74 16.57
N MET A 310 -8.76 2.40 17.08
CA MET A 310 -8.99 3.83 16.84
C MET A 310 -7.93 4.73 17.50
N GLU A 311 -7.24 4.29 18.56
CA GLU A 311 -6.09 5.05 19.08
C GLU A 311 -4.96 5.20 18.05
N ALA A 312 -4.86 4.26 17.11
CA ALA A 312 -3.89 4.34 16.02
C ALA A 312 -4.21 5.45 15.01
N THR A 313 -5.42 6.04 15.03
CA THR A 313 -5.76 7.15 14.14
C THR A 313 -5.09 8.46 14.55
N LYS A 314 -4.49 8.53 15.74
CA LYS A 314 -3.73 9.70 16.17
C LYS A 314 -2.58 9.95 15.18
N PRO A 315 -2.47 11.15 14.59
CA PRO A 315 -1.39 11.47 13.66
C PRO A 315 -0.02 11.31 14.27
N MET A 316 0.93 10.90 13.44
CA MET A 316 2.33 10.78 13.81
C MET A 316 3.21 11.39 12.72
N LYS A 317 4.31 12.02 13.14
CA LYS A 317 5.34 12.44 12.19
C LYS A 317 5.96 11.18 11.56
N PRO A 318 5.99 11.07 10.22
CA PRO A 318 6.64 9.95 9.55
C PRO A 318 8.14 9.94 9.86
N PHE A 319 8.78 8.78 9.71
CA PHE A 319 10.24 8.73 9.76
C PHE A 319 10.83 9.57 8.61
N PRO A 320 12.01 10.20 8.79
CA PRO A 320 12.63 10.97 7.73
C PRO A 320 13.11 10.06 6.60
N TRP A 321 12.88 10.46 5.35
CA TRP A 321 13.47 9.85 4.16
C TRP A 321 14.67 10.68 3.73
N ASP A 322 15.69 10.02 3.22
CA ASP A 322 16.74 10.68 2.46
C ASP A 322 16.17 11.19 1.12
N GLU A 323 16.78 12.21 0.53
CA GLU A 323 16.31 12.77 -0.74
C GLU A 323 16.44 11.80 -1.92
N LYS A 324 17.40 10.87 -1.83
CA LYS A 324 17.72 9.88 -2.86
C LYS A 324 18.35 8.65 -2.22
N THR A 325 18.20 7.50 -2.87
CA THR A 325 18.88 6.27 -2.45
C THR A 325 20.41 6.44 -2.55
N ASP A 326 21.12 5.88 -1.57
CA ASP A 326 22.57 5.71 -1.59
C ASP A 326 23.05 4.57 -2.51
N MET A 327 22.11 3.72 -2.95
CA MET A 327 22.35 2.57 -3.81
C MET A 327 21.81 2.82 -5.22
N SER A 328 22.02 4.02 -5.77
CA SER A 328 21.48 4.40 -7.07
C SER A 328 21.99 3.51 -8.21
N ILE A 329 21.11 3.23 -9.18
CA ILE A 329 21.48 2.64 -10.45
C ILE A 329 21.84 3.69 -11.52
N GLY A 330 22.08 4.95 -11.14
CA GLY A 330 22.39 6.04 -12.07
C GLY A 330 21.14 6.74 -12.63
N GLY A 331 21.34 7.64 -13.60
CA GLY A 331 20.29 8.47 -14.20
C GLY A 331 20.52 8.73 -15.69
N ALA A 332 20.12 9.89 -16.19
CA ALA A 332 20.19 10.23 -17.62
C ALA A 332 21.59 10.06 -18.25
N LEU A 333 22.65 10.42 -17.52
CA LEU A 333 24.03 10.23 -17.98
C LEU A 333 24.42 8.76 -18.13
N ALA A 334 23.96 7.90 -17.21
CA ALA A 334 24.21 6.46 -17.30
C ALA A 334 23.48 5.86 -18.51
N ASN A 335 22.25 6.29 -18.77
CA ASN A 335 21.51 5.89 -19.98
C ASN A 335 22.21 6.34 -21.26
N PHE A 336 22.76 7.55 -21.28
CA PHE A 336 23.51 8.05 -22.43
C PHE A 336 24.76 7.22 -22.71
N LEU A 337 25.56 6.92 -21.67
CA LEU A 337 26.75 6.08 -21.78
C LEU A 337 26.42 4.66 -22.26
N ASP A 338 25.34 4.08 -21.74
CA ASP A 338 24.88 2.76 -22.17
C ASP A 338 24.50 2.74 -23.65
N LYS A 339 23.78 3.76 -24.13
CA LYS A 339 23.43 3.90 -25.55
C LYS A 339 24.67 4.06 -26.43
N LEU A 340 25.65 4.84 -25.98
CA LEU A 340 26.92 5.00 -26.69
C LEU A 340 27.67 3.66 -26.81
N ILE A 341 27.76 2.90 -25.70
CA ILE A 341 28.40 1.57 -25.69
C ILE A 341 27.65 0.58 -26.58
N ALA A 342 26.31 0.58 -26.54
CA ALA A 342 25.49 -0.27 -27.40
C ALA A 342 25.69 0.05 -28.89
N GLN A 343 25.75 1.32 -29.26
CA GLN A 343 26.05 1.75 -30.62
C GLN A 343 27.44 1.30 -31.07
N ILE A 344 28.46 1.54 -30.25
CA ILE A 344 29.84 1.10 -30.54
C ILE A 344 29.89 -0.41 -30.72
N THR A 345 29.29 -1.18 -29.81
CA THR A 345 29.30 -2.66 -29.88
C THR A 345 28.46 -3.22 -31.03
N SER A 346 27.44 -2.52 -31.52
CA SER A 346 26.70 -2.88 -32.73
C SER A 346 27.46 -2.65 -34.03
N VAL A 347 28.44 -1.74 -34.04
CA VAL A 347 29.31 -1.47 -35.21
C VAL A 347 30.40 -2.55 -35.35
N PHE A 348 30.71 -3.27 -34.27
CA PHE A 348 31.70 -4.35 -34.24
C PHE A 348 31.09 -5.76 -34.26
N LYS A 349 29.78 -5.88 -34.51
CA LYS A 349 29.10 -7.14 -34.87
C LYS A 349 28.75 -7.10 -36.35
#